data_AF-A0A0D7A2E6-F1
#
_entry.id   AF-A0A0D7A2E6-F1
#
_cell.length_a   1.000
_cell.length_b   1.000
_cell.length_c   1.000
_cell.angle_alpha   90.00
_cell.angle_beta   90.00
_cell.angle_gamma   90.00
#
_symmetry.space_group_name_H-M   'P 1'
#
loop_
_entity.id
_entity.type
_entity.pdbx_description
1 polymer ?
#
loop_
_entity_poly.entity_id
_entity_poly.type
_entity_poly.pdbx_seq_one_letter_code
_entity_poly.pdbx_strand_id
1 'polypeptide(L)'
;MAKLPKFSTISAAIQAGINNIEKWYEKTGDSGAYFICLALNPNFKTAYTEAAWTPREHKASMHAFREMYHQSLTMLGSATSASDSLPTCDSELAPSKSSTSTYGTAWMENIIKNCRLKDLTDLDPHTELEAYLAAPLTNGIADIVAWWGLNSGPAQYPTLACMARNYLAIQGSAVTAERAFSSGALTNTRRRNRISPDLFSALQLLKGGYCNGYLSAQVQCEMCEAEEAHLGSFLDDLLGNADENK
;
A
#
# COMPACT_ATOMS: atom_id res chain seq x y z
N MET A 1 -30.17 1.76 25.66
CA MET A 1 -31.31 1.27 24.85
C MET A 1 -32.05 0.07 25.47
N ALA A 2 -31.37 -0.96 26.00
CA ALA A 2 -32.02 -2.17 26.55
C ALA A 2 -33.03 -1.94 27.69
N LYS A 3 -32.89 -0.82 28.44
CA LYS A 3 -33.74 -0.47 29.59
C LYS A 3 -35.10 0.16 29.21
N LEU A 4 -35.38 0.36 27.91
CA LEU A 4 -36.63 0.97 27.48
C LEU A 4 -37.78 -0.07 27.49
N PRO A 5 -39.00 0.29 27.95
CA PRO A 5 -40.12 -0.65 28.11
C PRO A 5 -40.48 -1.39 26.82
N LYS A 6 -40.37 -0.69 25.67
CA LYS A 6 -40.65 -1.22 24.33
C LYS A 6 -39.73 -2.36 23.89
N PHE A 7 -38.58 -2.54 24.54
CA PHE A 7 -37.60 -3.59 24.23
C PHE A 7 -37.53 -4.68 25.30
N SER A 8 -38.45 -4.68 26.27
CA SER A 8 -38.46 -5.65 27.38
C SER A 8 -38.39 -7.11 26.91
N THR A 9 -39.15 -7.48 25.86
CA THR A 9 -39.17 -8.82 25.28
C THR A 9 -37.82 -9.29 24.72
N ILE A 10 -37.01 -8.37 24.18
CA ILE A 10 -35.71 -8.67 23.57
C ILE A 10 -34.53 -8.13 24.39
N SER A 11 -34.78 -7.64 25.60
CA SER A 11 -33.78 -6.95 26.43
C SER A 11 -32.56 -7.82 26.71
N ALA A 12 -32.78 -9.11 27.00
CA ALA A 12 -31.70 -10.09 27.20
C ALA A 12 -30.81 -10.23 25.95
N ALA A 13 -31.41 -10.29 24.76
CA ALA A 13 -30.65 -10.38 23.50
C ALA A 13 -29.86 -9.10 23.21
N ILE A 14 -30.45 -7.92 23.47
CA ILE A 14 -29.76 -6.63 23.32
C ILE A 14 -28.57 -6.57 24.28
N GLN A 15 -28.75 -6.97 25.55
CA GLN A 15 -27.66 -6.95 26.53
C GLN A 15 -26.54 -7.93 26.14
N ALA A 16 -26.88 -9.14 25.67
CA ALA A 16 -25.90 -10.08 25.15
C ALA A 16 -25.12 -9.49 23.95
N GLY A 17 -25.80 -8.77 23.06
CA GLY A 17 -25.17 -8.06 21.95
C GLY A 17 -24.22 -6.95 22.40
N ILE A 18 -24.61 -6.13 23.38
CA ILE A 18 -23.76 -5.09 23.96
C ILE A 18 -22.51 -5.71 24.59
N ASN A 19 -22.68 -6.73 25.44
CA ASN A 19 -21.56 -7.41 26.08
C ASN A 19 -20.59 -8.02 25.05
N ASN A 20 -21.11 -8.53 23.92
CA ASN A 20 -20.28 -9.04 22.84
C ASN A 20 -19.51 -7.91 22.13
N ILE A 21 -20.15 -6.77 21.87
CA ILE A 21 -19.47 -5.59 21.28
C ILE A 21 -18.38 -5.08 22.22
N GLU A 22 -18.67 -4.92 23.51
CA GLU A 22 -17.70 -4.50 24.52
C GLU A 22 -16.48 -5.42 24.56
N LYS A 23 -16.72 -6.75 24.63
CA LYS A 23 -15.65 -7.76 24.60
C LYS A 23 -14.71 -7.61 23.41
N TRP A 24 -15.25 -7.38 22.21
CA TRP A 24 -14.43 -7.24 21.00
C TRP A 24 -13.83 -5.85 20.86
N TYR A 25 -14.49 -4.81 21.39
CA TYR A 25 -13.96 -3.46 21.47
C TYR A 25 -12.73 -3.41 22.38
N GLU A 26 -12.78 -4.05 23.55
CA GLU A 26 -11.63 -4.14 24.48
C GLU A 26 -10.39 -4.74 23.82
N LYS A 27 -10.58 -5.78 22.98
CA LYS A 27 -9.48 -6.40 22.21
C LYS A 27 -8.85 -5.47 21.18
N THR A 28 -9.53 -4.41 20.74
CA THR A 28 -8.90 -3.42 19.85
C THR A 28 -7.78 -2.66 20.56
N GLY A 29 -7.82 -2.58 21.90
CA GLY A 29 -6.77 -2.01 22.73
C GLY A 29 -5.50 -2.87 22.85
N ASP A 30 -5.55 -4.15 22.46
CA ASP A 30 -4.40 -5.06 22.50
C ASP A 30 -3.34 -4.70 21.44
N SER A 31 -3.70 -3.90 20.43
CA SER A 31 -2.81 -3.50 19.35
C SER A 31 -2.80 -1.99 19.14
N GLY A 32 -1.61 -1.42 19.04
CA GLY A 32 -1.42 -0.02 18.64
C GLY A 32 -1.83 0.28 17.19
N ALA A 33 -2.14 -0.72 16.37
CA ALA A 33 -2.41 -0.53 14.94
C ALA A 33 -3.58 0.43 14.69
N TYR A 34 -4.67 0.33 15.45
CA TYR A 34 -5.82 1.23 15.30
C TYR A 34 -5.47 2.68 15.61
N PHE A 35 -4.71 2.89 16.68
CA PHE A 35 -4.22 4.21 17.04
C PHE A 35 -3.29 4.77 15.96
N ILE A 36 -2.35 3.97 15.47
CA ILE A 36 -1.39 4.37 14.43
C ILE A 36 -2.13 4.76 13.15
N CYS A 37 -3.15 4.01 12.73
CA CYS A 37 -3.99 4.37 11.59
C CYS A 37 -4.72 5.71 11.77
N LEU A 38 -5.23 5.99 12.97
CA LEU A 38 -5.85 7.28 13.29
C LEU A 38 -4.82 8.42 13.29
N ALA A 39 -3.67 8.21 13.92
CA ALA A 39 -2.59 9.19 13.99
C ALA A 39 -2.05 9.52 12.58
N LEU A 40 -1.88 8.52 11.73
CA LEU A 40 -1.47 8.69 10.32
C LEU A 40 -2.58 9.25 9.42
N ASN A 41 -3.80 9.43 9.92
CA ASN A 41 -4.86 10.10 9.17
C ASN A 41 -4.75 11.63 9.40
N PRO A 42 -4.34 12.42 8.39
CA PRO A 42 -4.15 13.86 8.51
C PRO A 42 -5.43 14.65 8.82
N ASN A 43 -6.62 14.06 8.63
CA ASN A 43 -7.90 14.67 9.01
C ASN A 43 -8.08 14.73 10.54
N PHE A 44 -7.51 13.77 11.28
CA PHE A 44 -7.79 13.60 12.71
C PHE A 44 -6.53 13.61 13.57
N LYS A 45 -5.42 13.02 13.09
CA LYS A 45 -4.19 12.80 13.84
C LYS A 45 -4.50 12.26 15.24
N THR A 46 -4.03 12.94 16.29
CA THR A 46 -4.29 12.58 17.69
C THR A 46 -5.56 13.22 18.25
N ALA A 47 -6.12 14.24 17.58
CA ALA A 47 -7.22 15.06 18.11
C ALA A 47 -8.46 14.23 18.47
N TYR A 48 -8.79 13.21 17.67
CA TYR A 48 -9.88 12.29 18.01
C TYR A 48 -9.61 11.53 19.31
N THR A 49 -8.42 10.96 19.46
CA THR A 49 -8.08 10.15 20.63
C THR A 49 -7.92 11.00 21.90
N GLU A 50 -7.46 12.24 21.76
CA GLU A 50 -7.39 13.21 22.87
C GLU A 50 -8.77 13.58 23.39
N ALA A 51 -9.76 13.67 22.49
CA ALA A 51 -11.13 14.01 22.85
C ALA A 51 -11.96 12.80 23.32
N ALA A 52 -11.74 11.62 22.73
CA ALA A 52 -12.63 10.48 22.88
C ALA A 52 -12.10 9.37 23.80
N TRP A 53 -10.78 9.29 24.03
CA TRP A 53 -10.18 8.20 24.81
C TRP A 53 -9.78 8.69 26.20
N THR A 54 -9.51 7.76 27.12
CA THR A 54 -8.99 8.15 28.44
C THR A 54 -7.54 8.66 28.31
N PRO A 55 -7.09 9.60 29.16
CA PRO A 55 -5.71 10.10 29.12
C PRO A 55 -4.66 9.00 29.23
N ARG A 56 -4.97 7.93 29.96
CA ARG A 56 -4.10 6.76 30.13
C ARG A 56 -3.96 5.98 28.82
N GLU A 57 -5.05 5.68 28.14
CA GLU A 57 -5.05 4.94 26.87
C GLU A 57 -4.39 5.75 25.77
N HIS A 58 -4.71 7.04 25.68
CA HIS A 58 -4.07 7.94 24.71
C HIS A 58 -2.55 7.97 24.92
N LYS A 59 -2.08 8.17 26.17
CA LYS A 59 -0.64 8.19 26.48
C LYS A 59 0.06 6.86 26.17
N ALA A 60 -0.57 5.73 26.53
CA ALA A 60 -0.03 4.41 26.24
C ALA A 60 0.09 4.17 24.71
N SER A 61 -0.92 4.59 23.96
CA SER A 61 -0.95 4.43 22.50
C SER A 61 0.05 5.35 21.79
N MET A 62 0.22 6.59 22.26
CA MET A 62 1.27 7.49 21.79
C MET A 62 2.68 6.94 22.03
N HIS A 63 2.90 6.29 23.18
CA HIS A 63 4.17 5.61 23.45
C HIS A 63 4.41 4.47 22.46
N ALA A 64 3.40 3.62 22.23
CA ALA A 64 3.49 2.54 21.24
C ALA A 64 3.74 3.07 19.82
N PHE A 65 3.12 4.20 19.44
CA PHE A 65 3.34 4.82 18.14
C PHE A 65 4.79 5.29 17.96
N ARG A 66 5.36 5.96 18.97
CA ARG A 66 6.77 6.39 18.94
C ARG A 66 7.73 5.20 18.83
N GLU A 67 7.46 4.12 19.55
CA GLU A 67 8.23 2.88 19.48
C GLU A 67 8.20 2.26 18.07
N MET A 68 7.00 2.12 17.47
CA MET A 68 6.88 1.59 16.11
C MET A 68 7.52 2.50 15.05
N TYR A 69 7.52 3.81 15.30
CA TYR A 69 8.22 4.78 14.47
C TYR A 69 9.74 4.60 14.51
N HIS A 70 10.33 4.40 15.70
CA HIS A 70 11.77 4.10 15.84
C HIS A 70 12.18 2.81 15.14
N GLN A 71 11.34 1.77 15.23
CA GLN A 71 11.57 0.51 14.53
C GLN A 71 11.56 0.71 13.01
N SER A 72 10.61 1.49 12.50
CA SER A 72 10.49 1.80 11.07
C SER A 72 11.69 2.59 10.56
N LEU A 73 12.18 3.56 11.34
CA LEU A 73 13.39 4.32 11.06
C LEU A 73 14.63 3.41 10.97
N THR A 74 14.80 2.52 11.95
CA THR A 74 15.93 1.57 12.01
C THR A 74 15.97 0.66 10.79
N MET A 75 14.80 0.17 10.36
CA MET A 75 14.70 -0.63 9.13
C MET A 75 15.05 0.17 7.87
N LEU A 76 14.62 1.43 7.79
CA LEU A 76 14.90 2.28 6.63
C LEU A 76 16.39 2.61 6.49
N GLY A 77 17.08 2.91 7.60
CA GLY A 77 18.53 3.17 7.62
C GLY A 77 19.40 1.94 7.31
N SER A 78 18.89 0.74 7.61
CA SER A 78 19.56 -0.52 7.29
C SER A 78 19.45 -0.87 5.81
N ALA A 79 18.31 -0.55 5.18
CA ALA A 79 18.07 -0.80 3.74
C ALA A 79 18.91 0.12 2.84
N THR A 80 19.12 1.38 3.23
CA THR A 80 19.97 2.32 2.47
C THR A 80 21.44 1.92 2.49
N SER A 81 21.94 1.43 3.63
CA SER A 81 23.34 0.97 3.77
C SER A 81 23.64 -0.33 2.99
N ALA A 82 22.65 -1.18 2.76
CA ALA A 82 22.82 -2.42 1.99
C ALA A 82 22.89 -2.17 0.46
N SER A 83 22.29 -1.07 -0.03
CA SER A 83 22.25 -0.75 -1.47
C SER A 83 23.57 -0.18 -2.03
N ASP A 84 24.54 0.17 -1.19
CA ASP A 84 25.86 0.68 -1.59
C ASP A 84 26.85 -0.42 -2.02
N SER A 85 26.42 -1.69 -2.10
CA SER A 85 27.28 -2.80 -2.53
C SER A 85 26.67 -3.62 -3.69
N LEU A 86 26.77 -3.09 -4.91
CA LEU A 86 26.79 -3.92 -6.12
C LEU A 86 27.85 -3.40 -7.11
N PRO A 87 28.59 -4.30 -7.79
CA PRO A 87 29.67 -3.92 -8.68
C PRO A 87 29.14 -3.41 -10.03
N THR A 88 29.80 -2.38 -10.54
CA THR A 88 29.71 -1.86 -11.90
C THR A 88 29.76 -3.00 -12.92
N CYS A 89 28.70 -3.15 -13.71
CA CYS A 89 28.71 -3.96 -14.93
C CYS A 89 28.52 -3.01 -16.11
N ASP A 90 29.62 -2.76 -16.82
CA ASP A 90 29.61 -2.10 -18.11
C ASP A 90 28.90 -2.99 -19.14
N SER A 91 27.83 -2.47 -19.73
CA SER A 91 27.30 -2.96 -21.00
C SER A 91 26.69 -1.79 -21.76
N GLU A 92 27.46 -1.32 -22.74
CA GLU A 92 27.00 -0.43 -23.81
C GLU A 92 25.94 -1.14 -24.64
N LEU A 93 24.70 -0.67 -24.59
CA LEU A 93 23.70 -0.84 -25.65
C LEU A 93 22.99 0.49 -25.87
N ALA A 94 23.03 0.96 -27.12
CA ALA A 94 22.57 2.27 -27.55
C ALA A 94 21.03 2.47 -27.39
N PRO A 95 20.54 3.68 -27.10
CA PRO A 95 19.12 3.92 -26.92
C PRO A 95 18.42 4.35 -28.22
N SER A 96 17.29 3.69 -28.53
CA SER A 96 16.29 4.20 -29.48
C SER A 96 15.26 5.10 -28.79
N LYS A 97 14.94 6.19 -29.48
CA LYS A 97 14.19 7.40 -29.10
C LYS A 97 12.75 7.15 -28.58
N SER A 98 12.33 7.80 -27.48
CA SER A 98 11.44 8.98 -27.52
C SER A 98 10.94 9.41 -26.12
N SER A 99 11.26 10.66 -25.77
CA SER A 99 10.55 11.65 -24.95
C SER A 99 11.60 12.43 -24.15
N THR A 100 11.41 13.73 -24.06
CA THR A 100 12.36 14.75 -23.61
C THR A 100 12.75 14.60 -22.14
N SER A 101 13.46 13.53 -21.78
CA SER A 101 14.18 13.39 -20.52
C SER A 101 15.65 13.67 -20.83
N THR A 102 16.11 14.86 -20.43
CA THR A 102 17.52 15.25 -20.57
C THR A 102 18.40 14.17 -19.95
N TYR A 103 19.20 13.52 -20.77
CA TYR A 103 20.17 12.51 -20.36
C TYR A 103 20.96 13.01 -19.14
N GLY A 104 20.91 12.26 -18.03
CA GLY A 104 21.51 12.64 -16.76
C GLY A 104 20.57 13.26 -15.71
N THR A 105 19.34 13.68 -16.07
CA THR A 105 18.36 14.19 -15.08
C THR A 105 17.93 13.14 -14.09
N ALA A 106 17.62 11.91 -14.53
CA ALA A 106 17.22 10.83 -13.64
C ALA A 106 18.32 10.48 -12.61
N TRP A 107 19.60 10.49 -13.02
CA TRP A 107 20.73 10.24 -12.12
C TRP A 107 20.97 11.42 -11.16
N MET A 108 20.91 12.66 -11.67
CA MET A 108 21.01 13.86 -10.83
C MET A 108 19.86 13.94 -9.81
N GLU A 109 18.63 13.63 -10.22
CA GLU A 109 17.48 13.52 -9.33
C GLU A 109 17.68 12.43 -8.28
N ASN A 110 18.23 11.28 -8.66
CA ASN A 110 18.52 10.20 -7.71
C ASN A 110 19.60 10.59 -6.70
N ILE A 111 20.66 11.30 -7.14
CA ILE A 111 21.68 11.85 -6.24
C ILE A 111 21.09 12.89 -5.31
N ILE A 112 20.28 13.82 -5.82
CA ILE A 112 19.62 14.84 -4.99
C ILE A 112 18.66 14.20 -3.98
N LYS A 113 17.94 13.13 -4.38
CA LYS A 113 17.09 12.34 -3.48
C LYS A 113 17.92 11.67 -2.39
N ASN A 114 19.04 11.03 -2.75
CA ASN A 114 19.93 10.36 -1.81
C ASN A 114 20.66 11.33 -0.88
N CYS A 115 21.05 12.52 -1.36
CA CYS A 115 21.61 13.60 -0.54
C CYS A 115 20.58 14.13 0.45
N ARG A 116 19.33 14.39 0.02
CA ARG A 116 18.26 14.80 0.96
C ARG A 116 17.92 13.72 1.97
N LEU A 117 17.92 12.45 1.56
CA LEU A 117 17.75 11.33 2.49
C LEU A 117 18.90 11.28 3.51
N LYS A 118 20.14 11.55 3.09
CA LYS A 118 21.30 11.67 4.01
C LYS A 118 21.18 12.89 4.95
N ASP A 119 20.72 14.03 4.46
CA ASP A 119 20.47 15.22 5.31
C ASP A 119 19.34 14.98 6.33
N LEU A 120 18.31 14.20 5.94
CA LEU A 120 17.22 13.81 6.83
C LEU A 120 17.63 12.75 7.85
N THR A 121 18.63 11.91 7.56
CA THR A 121 19.23 11.01 8.56
C THR A 121 20.08 11.73 9.60
N ASP A 122 20.46 13.00 9.35
CA ASP A 122 21.22 13.86 10.27
C ASP A 122 20.30 14.75 11.15
N LEU A 123 19.04 14.93 10.75
CA LEU A 123 18.00 15.52 11.61
C LEU A 123 17.55 14.52 12.69
N ASP A 124 17.28 15.00 13.91
CA ASP A 124 16.70 14.16 14.95
C ASP A 124 15.43 13.50 14.39
N PRO A 125 15.35 12.16 14.30
CA PRO A 125 14.24 11.47 13.65
C PRO A 125 12.89 11.73 14.32
N HIS A 126 12.87 12.19 15.57
CA HIS A 126 11.65 12.62 16.25
C HIS A 126 11.09 13.92 15.67
N THR A 127 11.94 14.75 15.06
CA THR A 127 11.55 16.04 14.46
C THR A 127 10.51 15.84 13.36
N GLU A 128 10.64 14.80 12.53
CA GLU A 128 9.63 14.47 11.49
C GLU A 128 8.27 14.16 12.12
N LEU A 129 8.24 13.24 13.09
CA LEU A 129 7.03 12.82 13.79
C LEU A 129 6.36 14.00 14.51
N GLU A 130 7.12 14.75 15.30
CA GLU A 130 6.60 15.89 16.06
C GLU A 130 6.17 17.03 15.12
N ALA A 131 6.89 17.27 14.01
CA ALA A 131 6.47 18.25 13.00
C ALA A 131 5.14 17.86 12.33
N TYR A 132 4.94 16.57 12.02
CA TYR A 132 3.66 16.08 11.50
C TYR A 132 2.53 16.23 12.51
N LEU A 133 2.77 15.88 13.78
CA LEU A 133 1.75 15.98 14.84
C LEU A 133 1.40 17.43 15.16
N ALA A 134 2.38 18.34 15.14
CA ALA A 134 2.19 19.76 15.38
C ALA A 134 1.55 20.51 14.19
N ALA A 135 1.70 19.99 12.97
CA ALA A 135 1.08 20.59 11.78
C ALA A 135 -0.46 20.63 11.93
N PRO A 136 -1.14 21.60 11.31
CA PRO A 136 -2.59 21.67 11.34
C PRO A 136 -3.25 20.43 10.71
N LEU A 137 -4.50 20.15 11.12
CA LEU A 137 -5.33 19.11 10.51
C LEU A 137 -5.66 19.49 9.06
N THR A 138 -5.55 18.52 8.16
CA THR A 138 -5.91 18.72 6.76
C THR A 138 -7.31 18.15 6.55
N ASN A 139 -8.32 18.96 6.83
CA ASN A 139 -9.72 18.53 6.77
C ASN A 139 -10.16 18.21 5.32
N GLY A 140 -10.94 17.15 5.15
CA GLY A 140 -11.62 16.84 3.89
C GLY A 140 -10.81 15.97 2.92
N ILE A 141 -9.77 15.29 3.40
CA ILE A 141 -9.04 14.31 2.58
C ILE A 141 -9.88 13.05 2.42
N ALA A 142 -10.34 12.80 1.20
CA ALA A 142 -11.08 11.60 0.85
C ALA A 142 -10.18 10.37 0.71
N ASP A 143 -9.02 10.52 0.05
CA ASP A 143 -8.05 9.45 -0.15
C ASP A 143 -6.76 9.76 0.63
N ILE A 144 -6.64 9.11 1.79
CA ILE A 144 -5.51 9.27 2.70
C ILE A 144 -4.24 8.63 2.11
N VAL A 145 -4.37 7.54 1.36
CA VAL A 145 -3.22 6.83 0.77
C VAL A 145 -2.65 7.67 -0.36
N ALA A 146 -3.48 8.24 -1.22
CA ALA A 146 -3.04 9.20 -2.23
C ALA A 146 -2.41 10.45 -1.61
N TRP A 147 -2.97 10.95 -0.51
CA TRP A 147 -2.38 12.08 0.23
C TRP A 147 -0.98 11.76 0.73
N TRP A 148 -0.78 10.58 1.34
CA TRP A 148 0.56 10.13 1.71
C TRP A 148 1.44 9.96 0.47
N GLY A 149 0.93 9.45 -0.65
CA GLY A 149 1.66 9.39 -1.91
C GLY A 149 2.21 10.74 -2.38
N LEU A 150 1.40 11.79 -2.32
CA LEU A 150 1.79 13.14 -2.75
C LEU A 150 2.69 13.86 -1.73
N ASN A 151 2.47 13.64 -0.43
CA ASN A 151 3.23 14.26 0.65
C ASN A 151 4.39 13.37 1.17
N SER A 152 4.62 12.22 0.53
CA SER A 152 5.73 11.29 0.80
C SER A 152 7.05 11.70 0.16
N GLY A 153 7.11 12.89 -0.46
CA GLY A 153 8.33 13.38 -1.06
C GLY A 153 9.51 13.28 -0.06
N PRO A 154 10.73 12.96 -0.53
CA PRO A 154 11.92 12.75 0.30
C PRO A 154 12.42 14.03 1.01
N ALA A 155 11.57 15.06 1.13
CA ALA A 155 11.86 16.31 1.79
C ALA A 155 10.99 16.58 3.02
N GLN A 156 9.91 15.82 3.26
CA GLN A 156 9.00 16.13 4.38
C GLN A 156 8.73 14.96 5.33
N TYR A 157 8.27 13.80 4.84
CA TYR A 157 7.84 12.69 5.71
C TYR A 157 8.22 11.28 5.21
N PRO A 158 9.51 10.95 5.04
CA PRO A 158 9.93 9.65 4.49
C PRO A 158 9.56 8.46 5.39
N THR A 159 9.72 8.59 6.71
CA THR A 159 9.50 7.49 7.67
C THR A 159 8.01 7.27 7.88
N LEU A 160 7.26 8.36 8.08
CA LEU A 160 5.81 8.30 8.25
C LEU A 160 5.10 7.81 6.99
N ALA A 161 5.57 8.18 5.79
CA ALA A 161 5.02 7.66 4.55
C ALA A 161 5.23 6.13 4.42
N CYS A 162 6.36 5.62 4.91
CA CYS A 162 6.60 4.18 4.97
C CYS A 162 5.61 3.50 5.92
N MET A 163 5.44 4.04 7.12
CA MET A 163 4.45 3.53 8.08
C MET A 163 3.03 3.61 7.52
N ALA A 164 2.65 4.70 6.87
CA ALA A 164 1.34 4.88 6.27
C ALA A 164 1.02 3.79 5.24
N ARG A 165 1.99 3.41 4.40
CA ARG A 165 1.83 2.29 3.46
C ARG A 165 1.59 0.95 4.17
N ASN A 166 2.25 0.72 5.29
CA ASN A 166 2.11 -0.54 6.04
C ASN A 166 0.80 -0.61 6.84
N TYR A 167 0.45 0.46 7.54
CA TYR A 167 -0.68 0.50 8.47
C TYR A 167 -2.01 0.79 7.78
N LEU A 168 -2.06 1.74 6.84
CA LEU A 168 -3.31 2.07 6.15
C LEU A 168 -3.74 0.99 5.15
N ALA A 169 -2.82 0.09 4.76
CA ALA A 169 -3.14 -1.08 3.96
C ALA A 169 -3.82 -2.19 4.77
N ILE A 170 -3.82 -2.12 6.11
CA ILE A 170 -4.50 -3.10 6.96
C ILE A 170 -5.99 -3.00 6.71
N GLN A 171 -6.60 -4.08 6.23
CA GLN A 171 -8.03 -4.13 5.99
C GLN A 171 -8.78 -4.06 7.31
N GLY A 172 -9.66 -3.06 7.46
CA GLY A 172 -10.49 -2.89 8.65
C GLY A 172 -11.59 -3.94 8.82
N SER A 173 -11.76 -4.85 7.86
CA SER A 173 -12.72 -5.94 7.95
C SER A 173 -12.26 -7.17 7.16
N ALA A 174 -12.73 -8.34 7.56
CA ALA A 174 -12.52 -9.58 6.81
C ALA A 174 -13.40 -9.68 5.55
N VAL A 175 -14.28 -8.71 5.26
CA VAL A 175 -15.29 -8.80 4.19
C VAL A 175 -14.65 -9.02 2.82
N THR A 176 -13.53 -8.37 2.54
CA THR A 176 -12.74 -8.54 1.32
C THR A 176 -12.21 -9.97 1.19
N ALA A 177 -11.65 -10.52 2.27
CA ALA A 177 -11.20 -11.90 2.33
C ALA A 177 -12.38 -12.87 2.18
N GLU A 178 -13.48 -12.65 2.90
CA GLU A 178 -14.71 -13.47 2.79
C GLU A 178 -15.30 -13.46 1.38
N ARG A 179 -15.33 -12.29 0.72
CA ARG A 179 -15.74 -12.19 -0.69
C ARG A 179 -14.79 -12.96 -1.60
N ALA A 180 -13.48 -12.84 -1.39
CA ALA A 180 -12.49 -13.59 -2.16
C ALA A 180 -12.67 -15.10 -1.98
N PHE A 181 -12.87 -15.60 -0.75
CA PHE A 181 -13.11 -17.02 -0.47
C PHE A 181 -14.45 -17.51 -1.01
N SER A 182 -15.52 -16.71 -0.86
CA SER A 182 -16.85 -17.03 -1.41
C SER A 182 -16.81 -17.12 -2.93
N SER A 183 -16.10 -16.19 -3.58
CA SER A 183 -15.80 -16.23 -5.00
C SER A 183 -14.95 -17.46 -5.39
N GLY A 184 -13.95 -17.80 -4.57
CA GLY A 184 -13.11 -18.97 -4.76
C GLY A 184 -13.90 -20.27 -4.74
N ALA A 185 -14.93 -20.37 -3.89
CA ALA A 185 -15.83 -21.53 -3.85
C ALA A 185 -16.59 -21.77 -5.17
N LEU A 186 -16.82 -20.72 -5.99
CA LEU A 186 -17.38 -20.86 -7.34
C LEU A 186 -16.36 -21.41 -8.34
N THR A 187 -15.06 -21.19 -8.10
CA THR A 187 -13.99 -21.68 -8.97
C THR A 187 -13.66 -23.14 -8.66
N ASN A 188 -13.68 -23.52 -7.38
CA ASN A 188 -13.48 -24.91 -6.92
C ASN A 188 -14.79 -25.48 -6.34
N THR A 189 -15.75 -25.77 -7.21
CA THR A 189 -17.03 -26.35 -6.78
C THR A 189 -16.89 -27.84 -6.46
N ARG A 190 -17.78 -28.39 -5.63
CA ARG A 190 -17.82 -29.84 -5.30
C ARG A 190 -17.88 -30.76 -6.53
N ARG A 191 -18.37 -30.27 -7.67
CA ARG A 191 -18.46 -31.02 -8.94
C ARG A 191 -17.24 -30.84 -9.87
N ARG A 192 -16.38 -29.84 -9.62
CA ARG A 192 -15.16 -29.54 -10.38
C ARG A 192 -13.97 -29.34 -9.43
N ASN A 193 -13.66 -30.38 -8.65
CA ASN A 193 -12.66 -30.35 -7.57
C ASN A 193 -11.28 -30.90 -7.96
N ARG A 194 -10.97 -30.99 -9.26
CA ARG A 194 -9.72 -31.55 -9.80
C ARG A 194 -8.71 -30.48 -10.24
N ILE A 195 -8.78 -29.30 -9.63
CA ILE A 195 -7.84 -28.20 -9.92
C ILE A 195 -6.72 -28.27 -8.87
N SER A 196 -5.46 -28.20 -9.31
CA SER A 196 -4.32 -28.14 -8.38
C SER A 196 -4.33 -26.83 -7.59
N PRO A 197 -3.80 -26.81 -6.35
CA PRO A 197 -3.72 -25.58 -5.56
C PRO A 197 -3.03 -24.42 -6.29
N ASP A 198 -1.96 -24.71 -7.04
CA ASP A 198 -1.21 -23.71 -7.78
C ASP A 198 -2.04 -23.10 -8.91
N LEU A 199 -2.74 -23.93 -9.68
CA LEU A 199 -3.62 -23.47 -10.76
C LEU A 199 -4.81 -22.68 -10.18
N PHE A 200 -5.36 -23.12 -9.04
CA PHE A 200 -6.41 -22.39 -8.36
C PHE A 200 -5.94 -21.00 -7.91
N SER A 201 -4.74 -20.91 -7.32
CA SER A 201 -4.14 -19.65 -6.90
C SER A 201 -3.94 -18.71 -8.09
N ALA A 202 -3.35 -19.21 -9.18
CA ALA A 202 -3.17 -18.45 -10.41
C ALA A 202 -4.50 -17.93 -10.98
N LEU A 203 -5.55 -18.75 -10.97
CA LEU A 203 -6.90 -18.34 -11.40
C LEU A 203 -7.50 -17.26 -10.50
N GLN A 204 -7.33 -17.34 -9.17
CA GLN A 204 -7.80 -16.29 -8.27
C GLN A 204 -7.05 -14.98 -8.48
N LEU A 205 -5.72 -15.02 -8.68
CA LEU A 205 -4.90 -13.85 -9.00
C LEU A 205 -5.33 -13.22 -10.33
N LEU A 206 -5.48 -14.03 -11.37
CA LEU A 206 -5.93 -13.60 -12.69
C LEU A 206 -7.30 -12.92 -12.61
N LYS A 207 -8.26 -13.56 -11.93
CA LYS A 207 -9.60 -13.00 -11.70
C LYS A 207 -9.52 -11.67 -10.95
N GLY A 208 -8.72 -11.60 -9.89
CA GLY A 208 -8.50 -10.36 -9.13
C GLY A 208 -7.91 -9.25 -9.99
N GLY A 209 -6.96 -9.57 -10.86
CA GLY A 209 -6.36 -8.64 -11.82
C GLY A 209 -7.40 -7.99 -12.73
N TYR A 210 -8.29 -8.79 -13.32
CA TYR A 210 -9.39 -8.26 -14.16
C TYR A 210 -10.43 -7.48 -13.35
N CYS A 211 -10.85 -7.97 -12.19
CA CYS A 211 -11.87 -7.30 -11.38
C CYS A 211 -11.40 -5.94 -10.84
N ASN A 212 -10.11 -5.80 -10.55
CA ASN A 212 -9.52 -4.55 -10.04
C ASN A 212 -9.02 -3.63 -11.17
N GLY A 213 -9.13 -4.04 -12.44
CA GLY A 213 -8.69 -3.25 -13.59
C GLY A 213 -7.17 -3.21 -13.80
N TYR A 214 -6.40 -4.03 -13.08
CA TYR A 214 -4.95 -4.19 -13.32
C TYR A 214 -4.69 -4.91 -14.65
N LEU A 215 -5.63 -5.75 -15.08
CA LEU A 215 -5.63 -6.41 -16.37
C LEU A 215 -6.86 -5.95 -17.15
N SER A 216 -6.65 -5.59 -18.41
CA SER A 216 -7.71 -5.32 -19.36
C SER A 216 -7.53 -6.23 -20.56
N ALA A 217 -8.60 -6.95 -20.92
CA ALA A 217 -8.60 -7.78 -22.12
C ALA A 217 -8.31 -6.94 -23.38
N GLN A 218 -8.70 -5.67 -23.37
CA GLN A 218 -8.42 -4.75 -24.47
C GLN A 218 -6.92 -4.45 -24.57
N VAL A 219 -6.25 -4.15 -23.45
CA VAL A 219 -4.80 -3.90 -23.40
C VAL A 219 -4.02 -5.16 -23.81
N GLN A 220 -4.50 -6.35 -23.41
CA GLN A 220 -3.87 -7.61 -23.83
C GLN A 220 -4.07 -7.90 -25.32
N CYS A 221 -5.23 -7.58 -25.90
CA CYS A 221 -5.45 -7.67 -27.35
C CYS A 221 -4.54 -6.72 -28.10
N GLU A 222 -4.47 -5.45 -27.69
CA GLU A 222 -3.60 -4.44 -28.32
C GLU A 222 -2.12 -4.84 -28.24
N MET A 223 -1.67 -5.45 -27.13
CA MET A 223 -0.32 -5.99 -27.00
C MET A 223 -0.07 -7.21 -27.91
N CYS A 224 -1.03 -8.13 -28.03
CA CYS A 224 -0.90 -9.28 -28.93
C CYS A 224 -0.87 -8.85 -30.40
N GLU A 225 -1.72 -7.90 -30.78
CA GLU A 225 -1.73 -7.33 -32.14
C GLU A 225 -0.43 -6.59 -32.45
N ALA A 226 0.15 -5.89 -31.48
CA ALA A 226 1.45 -5.24 -31.63
C ALA A 226 2.62 -6.25 -31.77
N GLU A 227 2.57 -7.37 -31.05
CA GLU A 227 3.57 -8.44 -31.12
C GLU A 227 3.47 -9.21 -32.45
N GLU A 228 2.26 -9.50 -32.93
CA GLU A 228 2.04 -10.07 -34.27
C GLU A 228 2.47 -9.11 -35.38
N ALA A 229 2.18 -7.81 -35.25
CA ALA A 229 2.64 -6.80 -36.22
C ALA A 229 4.16 -6.69 -36.26
N HIS A 230 4.83 -6.79 -35.10
CA HIS A 230 6.29 -6.77 -35.01
C HIS A 230 6.93 -8.04 -35.61
N LEU A 231 6.32 -9.21 -35.40
CA LEU A 231 6.76 -10.46 -36.04
C LEU A 231 6.50 -10.44 -37.55
N GLY A 232 5.38 -9.85 -37.98
CA GLY A 232 5.05 -9.64 -39.39
C GLY A 232 6.07 -8.75 -40.09
N SER A 233 6.40 -7.59 -39.51
CA SER A 233 7.43 -6.70 -40.07
C SER A 233 8.82 -7.33 -40.08
N PHE A 234 9.16 -8.12 -39.05
CA PHE A 234 10.43 -8.84 -39.00
C PHE A 234 10.55 -9.92 -40.09
N LEU A 235 9.44 -10.60 -40.42
CA LEU A 235 9.39 -11.59 -41.50
C LEU A 235 9.42 -10.93 -42.89
N ASP A 236 8.75 -9.79 -43.07
CA ASP A 236 8.79 -9.03 -44.32
C ASP A 236 10.19 -8.45 -44.59
N ASP A 237 10.90 -7.98 -43.58
CA ASP A 237 12.30 -7.55 -43.70
C ASP A 237 13.25 -8.73 -44.04
N LEU A 238 12.96 -9.94 -43.55
CA LEU A 238 13.71 -11.15 -43.89
C LEU A 238 13.46 -11.63 -45.32
N LEU A 239 12.24 -11.46 -45.84
CA LEU A 239 11.88 -11.83 -47.21
C LEU A 239 12.27 -10.76 -48.24
N GLY A 240 12.21 -9.48 -47.88
CA GLY A 240 12.61 -8.35 -48.75
C GLY A 240 14.11 -8.33 -49.05
N ASN A 241 14.95 -8.79 -48.12
CA ASN A 241 16.40 -8.90 -48.33
C ASN A 241 16.83 -10.09 -49.22
N ALA A 242 15.91 -11.00 -49.57
CA ALA A 242 16.22 -12.15 -50.44
C ALA A 242 16.14 -11.81 -51.94
N ASP A 243 15.43 -10.75 -52.31
CA ASP A 243 15.22 -10.36 -53.73
C ASP A 243 16.23 -9.34 -54.26
N GLU A 244 17.09 -8.76 -53.42
CA GLU A 244 18.14 -7.80 -53.83
C GLU A 244 19.49 -8.44 -54.24
N ASN A 245 19.60 -9.77 -54.21
CA ASN A 245 20.85 -10.48 -54.54
C ASN A 245 20.75 -11.27 -55.87
N LYS A 246 20.35 -10.60 -56.96
CA LYS A 246 20.35 -11.17 -58.31
C LYS A 246 20.90 -10.24 -59.38
#